data_AF-A0A9D6ZWA0-F1
#
_entry.id   AF-A0A9D6ZWA0-F1
#
_cell.length_a   1.000
_cell.length_b   1.000
_cell.length_c   1.000
_cell.angle_alpha   90.00
_cell.angle_beta   90.00
_cell.angle_gamma   90.00
#
_symmetry.space_group_name_H-M   'P 1'
#
loop_
_entity.id
_entity.type
_entity.pdbx_description
1 polymer ?
#
loop_
_entity_poly.entity_id
_entity_poly.type
_entity_poly.pdbx_seq_one_letter_code
_entity_poly.pdbx_strand_id
1 'polypeptide(L)' 'PVMDRIYFKSIYTSDPDGHIVELATAGPGFAIDEEIAELGTHLRLPPWLEKDRAKITADLKTITRRAPVSV' A
#
# COMPACT_ATOMS: atom_id res chain seq x y z
N PRO A 1 -6.87 -7.43 16.39
CA PRO A 1 -7.99 -7.68 15.46
C PRO A 1 -7.44 -7.80 14.03
N VAL A 2 -8.15 -8.50 13.13
CA VAL A 2 -7.77 -8.54 11.71
C VAL A 2 -8.11 -7.21 11.06
N MET A 3 -7.16 -6.65 10.32
CA MET A 3 -7.29 -5.42 9.57
C MET A 3 -7.25 -5.72 8.07
N ASP A 4 -8.15 -5.09 7.30
CA ASP A 4 -8.14 -5.16 5.84
C ASP A 4 -7.30 -4.03 5.27
N ARG A 5 -6.28 -4.37 4.49
CA ARG A 5 -5.34 -3.44 3.85
C ARG A 5 -5.52 -3.39 2.33
N ILE A 6 -6.65 -3.89 1.83
CA ILE A 6 -7.00 -4.00 0.40
C ILE A 6 -6.17 -5.06 -0.32
N TYR A 7 -4.84 -4.93 -0.30
CA TYR A 7 -3.90 -5.84 -0.95
C TYR A 7 -3.59 -7.09 -0.14
N PHE A 8 -3.87 -7.06 1.16
CA PHE A 8 -3.70 -8.17 2.11
C PHE A 8 -4.53 -7.91 3.38
N LYS A 9 -4.58 -8.90 4.27
CA LYS A 9 -5.13 -8.76 5.63
C LYS A 9 -3.99 -8.93 6.62
N SER A 10 -4.05 -8.23 7.75
CA SER A 10 -3.02 -8.37 8.78
C SER A 10 -3.50 -8.25 10.21
N ILE A 11 -2.70 -8.77 11.13
CA ILE A 11 -2.78 -8.51 12.57
C ILE A 11 -1.46 -7.91 13.05
N TYR A 12 -1.51 -7.13 14.13
CA TYR A 12 -0.33 -6.58 14.78
C TYR A 12 -0.24 -7.10 16.20
N THR A 13 0.99 -7.42 16.62
CA THR A 13 1.30 -7.81 17.99
C THR A 13 2.55 -7.08 18.46
N SER A 14 2.66 -6.79 19.75
CA SER A 14 3.91 -6.36 20.36
C SER A 14 4.65 -7.57 20.91
N ASP A 15 5.94 -7.71 20.60
CA ASP A 15 6.80 -8.70 21.26
C ASP A 15 7.20 -8.20 22.67
N PRO A 16 7.79 -9.06 23.52
CA PRO A 16 8.20 -8.69 24.87
C PRO A 16 9.23 -7.55 24.95
N ASP A 17 10.02 -7.33 23.90
CA ASP A 17 11.05 -6.29 23.83
C ASP A 17 10.50 -4.96 23.26
N GLY A 18 9.22 -4.94 22.87
CA GLY A 18 8.51 -3.76 22.40
C GLY A 18 8.50 -3.60 20.87
N HIS A 19 8.99 -4.58 20.10
CA HIS A 19 8.86 -4.55 18.65
C HIS A 19 7.42 -4.78 18.23
N ILE A 20 7.00 -4.12 17.15
CA ILE A 20 5.71 -4.38 16.50
C ILE A 20 5.95 -5.42 15.41
N VAL A 21 5.29 -6.57 15.55
CA VAL A 21 5.27 -7.63 14.54
C VAL A 21 3.94 -7.57 13.81
N GLU A 22 4.01 -7.51 12.47
CA GLU A 22 2.86 -7.65 11.60
C GLU A 22 2.85 -9.04 10.96
N LEU A 23 1.73 -9.74 11.07
CA LEU A 23 1.47 -10.96 10.33
C LEU A 23 0.48 -10.64 9.23
N ALA A 24 0.93 -10.69 7.97
CA ALA A 24 0.15 -10.38 6.79
C ALA A 24 -0.10 -11.62 5.93
N THR A 25 -1.28 -11.70 5.30
CA THR A 25 -1.60 -12.75 4.32
C THR A 25 -0.80 -12.54 3.03
N ALA A 26 -0.41 -13.63 2.37
CA ALA A 26 0.36 -13.56 1.12
C ALA A 26 -0.42 -12.94 -0.06
N GLY A 27 -1.75 -13.03 -0.03
CA GLY A 27 -2.63 -12.48 -1.06
C GLY A 27 -3.68 -11.52 -0.49
N PRO A 28 -4.47 -10.89 -1.37
CA PRO A 28 -4.50 -11.14 -2.82
C PRO A 28 -3.33 -10.56 -3.64
N GLY A 29 -2.63 -9.54 -3.14
CA GLY A 29 -1.50 -8.88 -3.82
C GLY A 29 -1.88 -7.58 -4.52
N PHE A 30 -0.90 -6.94 -5.18
CA PHE A 30 -1.06 -5.61 -5.78
C PHE A 30 -1.73 -5.60 -7.15
N ALA A 31 -1.77 -6.73 -7.86
CA ALA A 31 -2.36 -6.82 -9.20
C ALA A 31 -3.90 -6.90 -9.20
N ILE A 32 -4.55 -6.54 -8.09
CA ILE A 32 -6.02 -6.56 -7.97
C ILE A 32 -6.69 -5.30 -8.55
N ASP A 33 -5.96 -4.19 -8.62
CA ASP A 33 -6.45 -2.89 -9.10
C ASP A 33 -5.47 -2.19 -10.06
N GLU A 34 -4.39 -2.86 -10.43
CA GLU A 34 -3.40 -2.41 -11.41
C GLU A 34 -2.94 -3.57 -12.29
N GLU A 35 -2.76 -3.31 -13.58
CA GLU A 35 -2.08 -4.24 -14.48
C GLU A 35 -0.61 -4.38 -14.09
N ILE A 36 -0.02 -5.57 -14.23
CA ILE A 36 1.37 -5.85 -13.82
C ILE A 36 2.36 -4.87 -14.47
N ALA A 37 2.13 -4.51 -15.74
CA ALA A 37 2.98 -3.59 -16.49
C ALA A 37 2.94 -2.14 -15.96
N GLU A 38 1.88 -1.79 -15.23
CA GLU A 38 1.61 -0.43 -14.74
C GLU A 38 1.72 -0.31 -13.21
N LEU A 39 2.13 -1.38 -12.51
CA LEU A 39 2.22 -1.39 -11.05
C LEU A 39 3.02 -0.21 -10.51
N GLY A 40 2.41 0.49 -9.55
CA GLY A 40 3.02 1.63 -8.86
C GLY A 40 3.28 2.84 -9.77
N THR A 41 2.62 2.92 -10.93
CA THR A 41 2.68 4.11 -11.80
C THR A 41 1.55 5.10 -11.51
N HIS A 42 0.54 4.69 -10.73
CA HIS A 42 -0.62 5.52 -10.41
C HIS A 42 -0.80 5.68 -8.90
N LEU A 43 -1.37 6.81 -8.48
CA LEU A 43 -1.79 7.01 -7.09
C LEU A 43 -3.09 6.23 -6.82
N ARG A 44 -2.97 5.07 -6.19
CA ARG A 44 -4.10 4.31 -5.65
C ARG A 44 -4.47 4.81 -4.26
N LEU A 45 -5.77 4.96 -4.04
CA LEU A 45 -6.34 5.29 -2.73
C LEU A 45 -7.32 4.18 -2.36
N PRO A 46 -7.47 3.87 -1.06
CA PRO A 46 -8.53 2.98 -0.65
C PRO A 46 -9.91 3.60 -0.95
N PRO A 47 -10.96 2.79 -1.23
CA PRO A 47 -12.27 3.32 -1.64
C PRO A 47 -12.85 4.38 -0.71
N TRP A 48 -12.59 4.28 0.60
CA TRP A 48 -13.08 5.24 1.58
C TRP A 48 -12.37 6.61 1.56
N LEU A 49 -11.21 6.73 0.91
CA LEU A 49 -10.47 8.00 0.72
C LEU A 49 -10.64 8.59 -0.68
N GLU A 50 -11.28 7.89 -1.62
CA GLU A 50 -11.46 8.39 -2.99
C GLU A 50 -12.22 9.72 -3.03
N LYS A 51 -13.17 9.93 -2.12
CA LYS A 51 -13.90 11.20 -1.97
C LYS A 51 -12.99 12.41 -1.69
N ASP A 52 -11.82 12.17 -1.10
CA ASP A 52 -10.86 13.19 -0.70
C ASP A 52 -9.66 13.26 -1.67
N ARG A 53 -9.70 12.53 -2.81
CA ARG A 53 -8.58 12.41 -3.76
C ARG A 53 -7.99 13.75 -4.17
N ALA A 54 -8.82 14.73 -4.53
CA ALA A 54 -8.36 16.03 -5.00
C ALA A 54 -7.53 16.74 -3.92
N LYS A 55 -7.99 16.70 -2.66
CA LYS A 55 -7.29 17.27 -1.51
C LYS A 55 -5.98 16.53 -1.24
N ILE A 56 -6.04 15.19 -1.16
CA ILE A 56 -4.86 14.36 -0.91
C ILE A 56 -3.80 14.60 -1.98
N THR A 57 -4.20 14.60 -3.25
CA THR A 57 -3.27 14.79 -4.38
C THR A 57 -2.62 16.18 -4.36
N ALA A 58 -3.36 17.22 -3.95
CA ALA A 58 -2.83 18.58 -3.84
C ALA A 58 -1.75 18.73 -2.74
N ASP A 59 -1.86 17.94 -1.66
CA ASP A 59 -0.93 17.99 -0.52
C ASP A 59 0.32 17.09 -0.73
N LEU A 60 0.32 16.24 -1.76
CA LEU A 60 1.42 15.31 -2.04
C LEU A 60 2.50 15.95 -2.91
N LYS A 61 3.76 15.73 -2.55
CA LYS A 61 4.90 16.05 -3.40
C LYS A 61 5.07 14.99 -4.48
N THR A 62 5.10 15.41 -5.74
CA THR A 62 5.38 14.51 -6.87
C THR A 62 6.75 13.82 -6.71
N ILE A 63 6.76 12.51 -6.90
CA ILE A 63 7.97 11.69 -6.99
C ILE A 63 8.11 11.14 -8.41
N THR A 64 9.35 10.86 -8.79
CA THR A 64 9.65 10.21 -10.07
C THR A 64 10.21 8.83 -9.79
N ARG A 65 9.60 7.81 -10.39
CA ARG A 65 10.14 6.45 -10.32
C ARG A 65 11.48 6.44 -11.05
N ARG A 66 12.55 6.16 -10.31
CA ARG A 66 13.86 5.91 -10.94
C ARG A 66 13.78 4.58 -11.66
N ALA A 67 14.42 4.48 -12.83
CA ALA A 67 14.57 3.19 -13.50
C ALA A 67 15.23 2.20 -12.52
N PRO A 68 14.82 0.91 -12.54
CA PRO A 68 15.46 -0.10 -11.71
C PRO A 68 16.96 -0.09 -11.97
N VAL A 69 17.74 -0.03 -10.90
CA VAL A 69 19.19 -0.19 -10.99
C VAL A 69 19.42 -1.62 -11.46
N SER A 70 20.02 -1.78 -12.64
CA SER A 70 20.48 -3.09 -13.09
C SER A 70 21.54 -3.56 -12.11
N VAL A 71 21.23 -4.62 -11.35
CA VAL A 71 22.17 -5.35 -10.51
C VAL A 71 23.12 -6.18 -11.35
#